data_AF-A0A7Y9XXK3-F1
#
_entry.id   AF-A0A7Y9XXK3-F1
#
_cell.length_a   1.000
_cell.length_b   1.000
_cell.length_c   1.000
_cell.angle_alpha   90.00
_cell.angle_beta   90.00
_cell.angle_gamma   90.00
#
_symmetry.space_group_name_H-M   'P 1'
#
loop_
_entity.id
_entity.type
_entity.pdbx_description
1 polymer ?
#
loop_
_entity_poly.entity_id
_entity_poly.type
_entity_poly.pdbx_seq_one_letter_code
_entity_poly.pdbx_strand_id
1 'polypeptide(L)' 'MTENRDRNRFLVLQLMRISGAVLFVLGVMVMGGRLDWPPVLGYLLIVVGLFEALFLPTYLARHWRSPPE' A
#
# COMPACT_ATOMS: atom_id res chain seq x y z
N MET A 1 5.26 -29.31 -4.50
CA MET A 1 5.87 -28.01 -4.88
C MET A 1 4.86 -26.89 -5.15
N THR A 2 3.59 -26.99 -4.73
CA THR A 2 2.53 -25.99 -5.02
C THR A 2 2.22 -25.02 -3.87
N GLU A 3 2.65 -25.32 -2.65
CA GLU A 3 2.35 -24.55 -1.42
C GLU A 3 2.93 -23.11 -1.42
N ASN A 4 3.92 -22.84 -2.27
CA ASN A 4 4.57 -21.54 -2.34
C ASN A 4 3.68 -20.45 -2.96
N ARG A 5 2.75 -20.79 -3.87
CA ARG A 5 2.00 -19.80 -4.64
C ARG A 5 0.93 -19.08 -3.80
N ASP A 6 0.24 -19.82 -2.93
CA ASP A 6 -0.80 -19.26 -2.06
C ASP A 6 -0.20 -18.47 -0.88
N ARG A 7 0.97 -18.88 -0.40
CA ARG A 7 1.71 -18.12 0.62
C ARG A 7 2.26 -16.81 0.07
N ASN A 8 2.78 -16.82 -1.17
CA ASN A 8 3.27 -15.61 -1.83
C ASN A 8 2.16 -14.58 -2.02
N ARG A 9 0.98 -15.07 -2.41
CA ARG A 9 -0.23 -14.28 -2.53
C ARG A 9 -0.55 -13.58 -1.21
N PHE A 10 -0.74 -14.33 -0.14
CA PHE A 10 -1.10 -13.77 1.16
C PHE A 10 -0.08 -12.73 1.67
N LEU A 11 1.22 -13.00 1.48
CA LEU A 11 2.30 -12.07 1.80
C LEU A 11 2.23 -10.77 1.01
N VAL A 12 1.99 -10.83 -0.30
CA VAL A 12 1.88 -9.61 -1.12
C VAL A 12 0.67 -8.79 -0.67
N LEU A 13 -0.48 -9.43 -0.40
CA LEU A 13 -1.68 -8.71 0.05
C LEU A 13 -1.45 -8.00 1.41
N GLN A 14 -0.74 -8.65 2.33
CA GLN A 14 -0.34 -8.04 3.61
C GLN A 14 0.65 -6.90 3.41
N LEU A 15 1.71 -7.10 2.62
CA LEU A 15 2.73 -6.08 2.34
C LEU A 15 2.11 -4.82 1.74
N MET A 16 1.15 -4.95 0.82
CA MET A 16 0.46 -3.79 0.23
C MET A 16 -0.42 -3.04 1.24
N ARG A 17 -1.08 -3.77 2.15
CA ARG A 17 -1.83 -3.12 3.25
C ARG A 17 -0.90 -2.37 4.20
N ILE A 18 0.23 -3.00 4.53
CA ILE A 18 1.23 -2.41 5.42
C ILE A 18 1.91 -1.22 4.74
N SER A 19 2.22 -1.27 3.45
CA SER A 19 2.85 -0.15 2.72
C SER A 19 1.96 1.09 2.72
N GLY A 20 0.68 0.94 2.38
CA GLY A 20 -0.28 2.05 2.38
C GLY A 20 -0.47 2.63 3.78
N ALA A 21 -0.56 1.78 4.81
CA ALA A 21 -0.65 2.24 6.20
C ALA A 21 0.62 2.98 6.66
N VAL A 22 1.81 2.49 6.29
CA VAL A 22 3.09 3.13 6.59
C VAL A 22 3.18 4.49 5.90
N LEU A 23 2.84 4.60 4.62
CA LEU A 23 2.84 5.87 3.89
C LEU A 23 1.87 6.88 4.49
N PHE A 24 0.67 6.42 4.87
CA PHE A 24 -0.31 7.28 5.55
C PHE A 24 0.23 7.81 6.89
N VAL A 25 0.80 6.94 7.74
CA VAL A 25 1.39 7.34 9.02
C VAL A 25 2.56 8.30 8.82
N LEU A 26 3.41 8.07 7.82
CA LEU A 26 4.51 8.97 7.46
C LEU A 26 3.99 10.35 7.04
N GLY A 27 2.95 10.41 6.21
CA GLY A 27 2.33 11.66 5.80
C GLY A 27 1.71 12.44 6.97
N VAL A 28 1.07 11.74 7.92
CA VAL A 28 0.56 12.34 9.16
C VAL A 28 1.70 12.86 10.05
N MET A 29 2.82 12.13 10.14
CA MET A 29 4.01 12.59 10.87
C MET A 29 4.64 13.85 10.27
N VAL A 30 4.70 13.95 8.94
CA VAL A 30 5.17 15.16 8.24
C VAL A 30 4.23 16.33 8.50
N MET A 31 2.91 16.13 8.41
CA MET A 31 1.95 17.19 8.77
C MET A 31 2.02 17.61 10.24
N GLY A 32 2.32 16.67 11.14
CA GLY A 32 2.53 16.94 12.56
C GLY A 32 3.86 17.64 12.89
N GLY A 33 4.68 17.99 11.88
CA GLY A 33 5.96 18.66 12.06
C GLY A 33 7.03 17.80 12.73
N ARG A 34 6.86 16.46 12.77
CA ARG A 34 7.88 15.55 13.29
C ARG A 34 9.02 15.29 12.31
N LEU A 35 8.76 15.51 11.02
CA LEU A 35 9.77 15.54 9.98
C LEU A 35 9.86 16.96 9.44
N ASP A 36 11.06 17.53 9.36
CA ASP A 36 11.37 18.81 8.70
C ASP A 36 11.27 18.69 7.16
N TRP A 37 10.19 18.07 6.68
CA TRP A 37 9.90 17.94 5.26
C TRP A 37 8.91 19.02 4.82
N PRO A 38 9.00 19.46 3.56
CA PRO A 38 8.01 20.34 2.95
C PRO A 38 6.57 19.83 3.18
N PRO A 39 5.62 20.72 3.52
CA PRO A 39 4.22 20.32 3.74
C PRO A 39 3.58 19.69 2.49
N VAL A 40 4.09 20.03 1.30
CA VAL A 40 3.72 19.40 0.02
C VAL A 40 4.00 17.90 0.02
N LEU A 41 5.13 17.46 0.60
CA LEU A 41 5.46 16.04 0.71
C LEU A 41 4.54 15.31 1.69
N GLY A 42 4.13 15.96 2.78
CA GLY A 42 3.14 15.40 3.70
C GLY A 42 1.79 15.14 3.03
N TYR A 43 1.31 16.10 2.24
CA TYR A 43 0.09 15.94 1.45
C TYR A 43 0.22 14.82 0.41
N LEU A 44 1.34 14.77 -0.31
CA LEU A 44 1.62 13.71 -1.28
C LEU A 44 1.63 12.33 -0.61
N LEU A 45 2.28 12.18 0.54
CA LEU A 45 2.34 10.91 1.26
C LEU A 45 0.96 10.45 1.75
N ILE A 46 0.12 11.37 2.22
CA ILE A 46 -1.25 11.04 2.63
C ILE A 46 -2.08 10.61 1.42
N VAL A 47 -2.04 11.38 0.31
CA VAL A 47 -2.79 11.06 -0.91
C VAL A 47 -2.31 9.75 -1.51
N VAL A 48 -1.01 9.54 -1.62
CA VAL A 48 -0.41 8.31 -2.16
C VAL A 48 -0.66 7.13 -1.24
N GLY A 49 -0.52 7.28 0.08
CA GLY A 49 -0.79 6.20 1.05
C GLY A 49 -2.26 5.78 1.05
N LEU A 50 -3.17 6.74 0.95
CA LEU A 50 -4.61 6.46 0.80
C LEU A 50 -4.92 5.82 -0.54
N PHE A 51 -4.29 6.31 -1.62
CA PHE A 51 -4.45 5.75 -2.95
C PHE A 51 -3.91 4.31 -3.01
N GLU A 52 -2.71 4.03 -2.49
CA GLU A 52 -2.16 2.69 -2.40
C GLU A 52 -3.05 1.78 -1.57
N ALA A 53 -3.46 2.21 -0.37
CA ALA A 53 -4.31 1.40 0.52
C ALA A 53 -5.66 1.01 -0.10
N LEU A 54 -6.16 1.79 -1.08
CA LEU A 54 -7.41 1.52 -1.78
C LEU A 54 -7.19 0.83 -3.14
N PHE A 55 -6.28 1.32 -3.97
CA PHE A 55 -6.06 0.83 -5.33
C PHE A 55 -5.24 -0.46 -5.38
N LEU A 56 -4.16 -0.60 -4.62
CA LEU A 56 -3.34 -1.82 -4.66
C LEU A 56 -4.13 -3.09 -4.30
N PRO A 57 -4.92 -3.15 -3.20
CA PRO A 57 -5.67 -4.38 -2.90
C PRO A 57 -6.74 -4.66 -3.96
N THR A 58 -7.40 -3.63 -4.52
CA THR A 58 -8.38 -3.81 -5.60
C THR A 58 -7.71 -4.27 -6.91
N TYR A 59 -6.55 -3.71 -7.25
CA TYR A 59 -5.79 -4.08 -8.44
C TYR A 59 -5.26 -5.50 -8.33
N LEU A 60 -4.72 -5.88 -7.16
CA LEU A 60 -4.21 -7.23 -6.92
C LEU A 60 -5.34 -8.27 -6.84
N ALA A 61 -6.47 -7.93 -6.22
CA ALA A 61 -7.67 -8.76 -6.22
C ALA A 61 -8.23 -8.96 -7.63
N ARG A 62 -8.18 -7.93 -8.49
CA ARG A 62 -8.51 -8.07 -9.92
C ARG A 62 -7.50 -8.95 -10.65
N HIS A 63 -6.21 -8.75 -10.43
CA HIS A 63 -5.15 -9.44 -11.16
C HIS A 63 -5.11 -10.95 -10.84
N TRP A 64 -5.44 -11.37 -9.62
CA TRP A 64 -5.52 -12.80 -9.29
C TRP A 64 -6.84 -13.46 -9.68
N ARG A 65 -7.86 -12.67 -10.04
CA ARG A 65 -9.13 -13.18 -10.54
C ARG A 65 -9.09 -13.49 -12.04
N SER A 66 -7.94 -13.37 -12.68
CA SER A 66 -7.73 -13.87 -14.04
C SER A 66 -7.11 -15.27 -13.98
N PRO A 67 -7.89 -16.36 -13.99
CA PRO A 67 -7.53 -17.49 -14.81
C PRO A 67 -7.71 -17.05 -16.27
N PRO A 68 -6.62 -16.90 -17.06
CA PRO A 68 -6.77 -16.99 -18.50
C PRO A 68 -7.18 -18.42 -18.81
N GLU A 69 -8.34 -18.55 -19.45
CA GLU A 69 -8.75 -19.73 -20.19
C GLU A 69 -7.71 -20.05 -21.28
#